data_AF-A0A1A9UIV1-F1
#
_entry.id   AF-A0A1A9UIV1-F1
#
_cell.length_a   1.000
_cell.length_b   1.000
_cell.length_c   1.000
_cell.angle_alpha   90.00
_cell.angle_beta   90.00
_cell.angle_gamma   90.00
#
_symmetry.space_group_name_H-M   'P 1'
#
loop_
_entity.id
_entity.type
_entity.pdbx_description
1 polymer ?
#
loop_
_entity_poly.entity_id
_entity_poly.type
_entity_poly.pdbx_seq_one_letter_code
_entity_poly.pdbx_strand_id
1 'polypeptide(L)'
;MHLFYEMTFITTCGQSLDILNSNKSVSTFTMDTYKTIAANKTSHYTFYLPTSAAMHLVGLKDTEALRQTKMIAMEIGHFYQVQDYFLDCFGKPEVTVKLGTNIQDNKSSWLTVVCMRRANDEQNAVKLECYGKTETDKFARVKELYKTLGLPNTYTFFSTTIN
;
A
#
# COMPACT_ATOMS: atom_id res chain seq x y z
N MET A 1 24.03 11.36 -7.55
CA MET A 1 24.56 10.17 -6.84
C MET A 1 23.94 10.02 -5.46
N HIS A 2 24.16 10.95 -4.51
CA HIS A 2 23.63 10.82 -3.13
C HIS A 2 22.11 10.53 -3.05
N LEU A 3 21.27 11.33 -3.72
CA LEU A 3 19.82 11.15 -3.75
C LEU A 3 19.39 9.73 -4.20
N PHE A 4 20.04 9.19 -5.24
CA PHE A 4 19.70 7.85 -5.76
C PHE A 4 20.06 6.74 -4.77
N TYR A 5 21.23 6.82 -4.11
CA TYR A 5 21.62 5.85 -3.10
C TYR A 5 20.70 5.91 -1.87
N GLU A 6 20.34 7.11 -1.42
CA GLU A 6 19.42 7.29 -0.30
C GLU A 6 18.04 6.68 -0.61
N MET A 7 17.48 6.95 -1.79
CA MET A 7 16.16 6.40 -2.17
C MET A 7 16.22 4.88 -2.36
N THR A 8 17.34 4.34 -2.88
CA THR A 8 17.56 2.89 -2.99
C THR A 8 17.60 2.24 -1.60
N PHE A 9 18.32 2.84 -0.65
CA PHE A 9 18.39 2.35 0.72
C PHE A 9 17.01 2.36 1.39
N ILE A 10 16.30 3.49 1.34
CA ILE A 10 14.94 3.62 1.92
C ILE A 10 14.00 2.57 1.32
N THR A 11 14.04 2.39 0.00
CA THR A 11 13.20 1.41 -0.71
C THR A 11 13.53 -0.01 -0.27
N THR A 12 14.82 -0.33 -0.16
CA THR A 12 15.27 -1.65 0.31
C THR A 12 14.76 -1.91 1.72
N CYS A 13 14.89 -0.94 2.64
CA CYS A 13 14.33 -1.05 3.99
C CYS A 13 12.80 -1.24 3.98
N GLY A 14 12.08 -0.52 3.12
CA GLY A 14 10.63 -0.66 2.95
C GLY A 14 10.23 -2.05 2.46
N GLN A 15 10.95 -2.60 1.48
CA GLN A 15 10.75 -3.96 0.98
C GLN A 15 11.06 -5.01 2.06
N SER A 16 12.16 -4.86 2.80
CA SER A 16 12.50 -5.75 3.91
C SER A 16 11.41 -5.72 4.99
N LEU A 17 10.90 -4.53 5.34
CA LEU A 17 9.82 -4.40 6.31
C LEU A 17 8.53 -5.05 5.83
N ASP A 18 8.17 -4.90 4.55
CA ASP A 18 7.02 -5.57 3.94
C ASP A 18 7.11 -7.09 4.04
N ILE A 19 8.27 -7.67 3.71
CA ILE A 19 8.53 -9.12 3.79
C ILE A 19 8.48 -9.59 5.24
N LEU A 20 9.20 -8.92 6.15
CA LEU A 20 9.21 -9.29 7.57
C LEU A 20 7.81 -9.22 8.19
N ASN A 21 7.02 -8.22 7.81
CA ASN A 21 5.65 -8.10 8.30
C ASN A 21 4.73 -9.18 7.70
N SER A 22 4.95 -9.59 6.45
CA SER A 22 4.21 -10.68 5.80
C SER A 22 4.49 -12.05 6.43
N ASN A 23 5.51 -12.18 7.29
CA ASN A 23 5.77 -13.39 8.07
C ASN A 23 5.08 -13.38 9.44
N LYS A 24 4.36 -12.31 9.79
CA LYS A 24 3.61 -12.20 11.05
C LYS A 24 2.14 -12.58 10.85
N SER A 25 1.45 -12.83 11.96
CA SER A 25 0.00 -12.99 11.93
C SER A 25 -0.67 -11.70 11.44
N VAL A 26 -1.67 -11.84 10.58
CA VAL A 26 -2.52 -10.74 10.10
C VAL A 26 -3.18 -9.95 11.24
N SER A 27 -3.39 -10.56 12.41
CA SER A 27 -3.90 -9.85 13.61
C SER A 27 -2.96 -8.76 14.12
N THR A 28 -1.67 -8.80 13.76
CA THR A 28 -0.68 -7.81 14.17
C THR A 28 -0.58 -6.63 13.22
N PHE A 29 -1.32 -6.64 12.11
CA PHE A 29 -1.21 -5.59 11.10
C PHE A 29 -1.90 -4.32 11.56
N THR A 30 -1.18 -3.20 11.47
CA THR A 30 -1.66 -1.89 11.88
C THR A 30 -1.55 -0.90 10.71
N MET A 31 -2.38 0.15 10.77
CA MET A 31 -2.32 1.24 9.79
C MET A 31 -0.95 1.93 9.80
N ASP A 32 -0.31 2.07 10.96
CA ASP A 32 0.97 2.78 11.08
C ASP A 32 2.11 1.98 10.43
N THR A 33 2.13 0.65 10.66
CA THR A 33 3.07 -0.24 9.97
C THR A 33 2.83 -0.21 8.46
N TYR A 34 1.57 -0.28 8.01
CA TYR A 34 1.22 -0.17 6.59
C TYR A 34 1.68 1.16 5.98
N LYS A 35 1.41 2.30 6.63
CA LYS A 35 1.82 3.63 6.15
C LYS A 35 3.34 3.73 6.01
N THR A 36 4.07 3.19 6.99
CA THR A 36 5.53 3.14 6.96
C THR A 36 6.05 2.29 5.80
N ILE A 37 5.45 1.11 5.57
CA ILE A 37 5.77 0.26 4.42
C ILE A 37 5.48 1.00 3.12
N ALA A 38 4.28 1.55 2.92
CA ALA A 38 3.89 2.23 1.69
C ALA A 38 4.75 3.47 1.38
N ALA A 39 5.10 4.24 2.41
CA ALA A 39 6.00 5.39 2.29
C ALA A 39 7.37 4.96 1.76
N ASN A 40 8.01 4.01 2.46
CA ASN A 40 9.38 3.59 2.20
C ASN A 40 9.51 2.74 0.95
N LYS A 41 8.62 1.78 0.76
CA LYS A 41 8.63 0.84 -0.35
C LYS A 41 8.31 1.50 -1.69
N THR A 42 7.47 2.55 -1.68
CA THR A 42 6.83 3.04 -2.92
C THR A 42 6.96 4.55 -3.08
N SER A 43 6.50 5.33 -2.11
CA SER A 43 6.32 6.78 -2.27
C SER A 43 7.64 7.52 -2.59
N HIS A 44 8.71 7.16 -1.87
CA HIS A 44 10.01 7.80 -2.01
C HIS A 44 10.62 7.63 -3.42
N TYR A 45 10.72 6.39 -3.92
CA TYR A 45 11.36 6.16 -5.21
C TYR A 45 10.43 6.45 -6.39
N THR A 46 9.11 6.28 -6.23
CA THR A 46 8.16 6.39 -7.34
C THR A 46 7.83 7.85 -7.64
N PHE A 47 7.66 8.69 -6.62
CA PHE A 47 7.18 10.06 -6.80
C PHE A 47 8.20 11.12 -6.37
N TYR A 48 8.82 10.95 -5.20
CA TYR A 48 9.76 11.95 -4.70
C TYR A 48 11.07 11.97 -5.50
N LEU A 49 11.69 10.80 -5.74
CA LEU A 49 12.94 10.68 -6.48
C LEU A 49 12.90 11.34 -7.87
N PRO A 50 11.98 11.01 -8.79
CA PRO A 50 11.99 11.61 -10.13
C PRO A 50 11.76 13.12 -10.08
N THR A 51 10.89 13.59 -9.18
CA THR A 51 10.59 15.03 -9.05
C THR A 51 11.78 15.79 -8.46
N SER A 52 12.38 15.28 -7.39
CA SER A 52 13.57 15.88 -6.76
C SER A 52 14.78 15.83 -7.69
N ALA A 53 14.97 14.75 -8.45
CA ALA A 53 16.03 14.66 -9.46
C ALA A 53 15.87 15.75 -10.53
N ALA A 54 14.65 15.97 -11.05
CA ALA A 54 14.38 17.04 -12.01
C ALA A 54 14.67 18.42 -11.41
N MET A 55 14.25 18.69 -10.17
CA MET A 55 14.53 19.94 -9.47
C MET A 55 16.04 20.20 -9.34
N HIS A 56 16.81 19.16 -9.01
CA HIS A 56 18.27 19.28 -8.94
C HIS A 56 18.91 19.52 -10.32
N LEU A 57 18.41 18.87 -11.37
CA LEU A 57 18.92 19.05 -12.74
C LEU A 57 18.73 20.47 -13.26
N VAL A 58 17.62 21.13 -12.91
CA VAL A 58 17.37 22.54 -13.26
C VAL A 58 18.05 23.53 -12.30
N GLY A 59 18.81 23.04 -11.32
CA GLY A 59 19.54 23.89 -10.38
C GLY A 59 18.68 24.57 -9.32
N LEU A 60 17.48 24.07 -9.04
CA LEU A 60 16.62 24.62 -7.99
C LEU A 60 17.24 24.39 -6.60
N LYS A 61 17.43 25.46 -5.84
CA LYS A 61 18.05 25.43 -4.49
C LYS A 61 17.09 25.82 -3.37
N ASP A 62 15.84 26.13 -3.69
CA ASP A 62 14.83 26.49 -2.72
C ASP A 62 14.48 25.28 -1.84
N THR A 63 14.85 25.37 -0.56
CA THR A 63 14.65 24.31 0.42
C THR A 63 13.18 24.13 0.80
N GLU A 64 12.38 25.20 0.77
CA GLU A 64 10.95 25.13 1.04
C GLU A 64 10.22 24.49 -0.13
N ALA A 65 10.59 24.84 -1.38
CA ALA A 65 10.06 24.17 -2.56
C ALA A 65 10.35 22.66 -2.56
N LEU A 66 11.57 22.26 -2.19
CA LEU A 66 11.95 20.84 -2.05
C LEU A 66 11.14 20.14 -0.94
N ARG A 67 10.91 20.82 0.19
CA ARG A 67 10.14 20.28 1.31
C ARG A 67 8.67 20.07 0.93
N GLN A 68 8.04 21.06 0.30
CA GLN A 68 6.65 20.98 -0.18
C GLN A 68 6.48 19.90 -1.24
N THR A 69 7.44 19.83 -2.18
CA THR A 69 7.46 18.76 -3.19
C THR A 69 7.51 17.39 -2.55
N LYS A 70 8.34 17.20 -1.52
CA LYS A 70 8.38 15.94 -0.77
C LYS A 70 7.03 15.63 -0.15
N MET A 71 6.39 16.58 0.53
CA MET A 71 5.06 16.35 1.14
C MET A 71 4.03 15.89 0.11
N ILE A 72 3.91 16.61 -1.01
CA ILE A 72 2.97 16.27 -2.08
C ILE A 72 3.28 14.90 -2.68
N ALA A 73 4.55 14.63 -2.99
CA ALA A 73 4.97 13.35 -3.54
C ALA A 73 4.69 12.17 -2.61
N MET A 74 4.82 12.36 -1.29
CA MET A 74 4.50 11.33 -0.31
C MET A 74 2.99 11.05 -0.24
N GLU A 75 2.14 12.07 -0.31
CA GLU A 75 0.68 11.89 -0.34
C GLU A 75 0.20 11.22 -1.63
N ILE A 76 0.73 11.63 -2.79
CA ILE A 76 0.45 10.96 -4.08
C ILE A 76 0.92 9.50 -4.02
N GLY A 77 2.11 9.26 -3.46
CA GLY A 77 2.64 7.91 -3.29
C GLY A 77 1.79 7.03 -2.39
N HIS A 78 1.25 7.59 -1.30
CA HIS A 78 0.31 6.89 -0.44
C HIS A 78 -0.96 6.52 -1.21
N PHE A 79 -1.57 7.48 -1.92
CA PHE A 79 -2.76 7.24 -2.74
C PHE A 79 -2.51 6.16 -3.81
N TYR A 80 -1.40 6.26 -4.53
CA TYR A 80 -0.98 5.28 -5.53
C TYR A 80 -0.89 3.87 -4.94
N GLN A 81 -0.28 3.72 -3.77
CA GLN A 81 -0.17 2.42 -3.12
C GLN A 81 -1.53 1.89 -2.63
N VAL A 82 -2.45 2.74 -2.17
CA VAL A 82 -3.83 2.34 -1.86
C VAL A 82 -4.53 1.82 -3.12
N GLN A 83 -4.38 2.52 -4.25
CA GLN A 83 -4.95 2.11 -5.53
C GLN A 83 -4.36 0.77 -6.02
N ASP A 84 -3.05 0.57 -5.95
CA ASP A 84 -2.41 -0.70 -6.31
C ASP A 84 -2.97 -1.86 -5.47
N TYR A 85 -3.11 -1.68 -4.15
CA TYR A 85 -3.73 -2.69 -3.27
C TYR A 85 -5.20 -2.96 -3.61
N PHE A 86 -5.96 -1.91 -3.96
CA PHE A 86 -7.35 -2.06 -4.36
C PHE A 86 -7.47 -2.83 -5.68
N LEU A 87 -6.69 -2.44 -6.68
CA LEU A 87 -6.69 -3.06 -8.00
C LEU A 87 -6.17 -4.49 -7.97
N ASP A 88 -5.21 -4.82 -7.10
CA ASP A 88 -4.76 -6.19 -6.91
C ASP A 88 -5.92 -7.12 -6.48
N CYS A 89 -6.84 -6.65 -5.62
CA CYS A 89 -7.97 -7.46 -5.17
C CYS A 89 -9.19 -7.39 -6.09
N PHE A 90 -9.54 -6.19 -6.58
CA PHE A 90 -10.79 -5.88 -7.28
C PHE A 90 -10.64 -5.46 -8.74
N GLY A 91 -9.41 -5.23 -9.18
CA GLY A 91 -9.12 -4.90 -10.57
C GLY A 91 -9.47 -6.06 -11.50
N LYS A 92 -9.82 -5.70 -12.73
CA LYS A 92 -10.09 -6.69 -13.78
C LYS A 92 -8.78 -7.07 -14.48
N PRO A 93 -8.57 -8.34 -14.85
CA PRO A 93 -7.33 -8.78 -15.49
C PRO A 93 -6.95 -7.98 -16.74
N GLU A 94 -7.93 -7.47 -17.48
CA GLU A 94 -7.73 -6.66 -18.69
C GLU A 94 -7.10 -5.29 -18.38
N VAL A 95 -7.18 -4.84 -17.13
CA VAL A 95 -6.68 -3.53 -16.66
C VAL A 95 -5.40 -3.69 -15.84
N THR A 96 -5.31 -4.74 -15.00
CA THR A 96 -4.22 -4.85 -14.03
C THR A 96 -2.96 -5.51 -14.56
N VAL A 97 -3.01 -6.19 -15.72
CA VAL A 97 -1.89 -6.92 -16.37
C VAL A 97 -1.30 -8.07 -15.52
N LYS A 98 -1.58 -8.10 -14.21
CA LYS A 98 -1.18 -9.11 -13.22
C LYS A 98 -2.42 -9.67 -12.51
N LEU A 99 -2.37 -10.97 -12.21
CA LEU A 99 -3.24 -11.57 -11.21
C LEU A 99 -2.78 -11.08 -9.83
N GLY A 100 -3.71 -10.58 -9.02
CA GLY A 100 -3.37 -10.08 -7.70
C GLY A 100 -3.09 -11.19 -6.70
N THR A 101 -2.08 -10.99 -5.87
CA THR A 101 -1.57 -12.00 -4.92
C THR A 101 -1.47 -11.51 -3.49
N ASN A 102 -1.82 -10.25 -3.20
CA ASN A 102 -1.56 -9.67 -1.88
C ASN A 102 -2.19 -10.45 -0.71
N ILE A 103 -3.35 -11.06 -0.92
CA ILE A 103 -4.02 -11.88 0.10
C ILE A 103 -3.24 -13.17 0.34
N GLN A 104 -2.85 -13.88 -0.72
CA GLN A 104 -2.08 -15.12 -0.60
C GLN A 104 -0.67 -14.87 -0.05
N ASP A 105 -0.06 -13.75 -0.41
CA ASP A 105 1.28 -13.33 0.02
C ASP A 105 1.30 -12.74 1.45
N ASN A 106 0.17 -12.79 2.16
CA ASN A 106 0.00 -12.24 3.50
C ASN A 106 0.42 -10.76 3.62
N LYS A 107 0.19 -9.97 2.58
CA LYS A 107 0.62 -8.57 2.53
C LYS A 107 -0.21 -7.72 3.47
N SER A 108 0.45 -6.78 4.16
CA SER A 108 -0.22 -5.76 4.99
C SER A 108 -0.76 -4.63 4.12
N SER A 109 -1.72 -4.98 3.27
CA SER A 109 -2.37 -4.05 2.34
C SER A 109 -3.27 -3.06 3.06
N TRP A 110 -3.59 -1.95 2.39
CA TRP A 110 -4.59 -0.99 2.87
C TRP A 110 -5.95 -1.66 3.15
N LEU A 111 -6.40 -2.53 2.25
CA LEU A 111 -7.66 -3.28 2.41
C LEU A 111 -7.65 -4.11 3.70
N THR A 112 -6.53 -4.75 4.01
CA THR A 112 -6.38 -5.62 5.19
C THR A 112 -6.47 -4.81 6.48
N VAL A 113 -5.73 -3.70 6.58
CA VAL A 113 -5.74 -2.87 7.80
C VAL A 113 -7.06 -2.10 7.99
N VAL A 114 -7.77 -1.76 6.91
CA VAL A 114 -9.13 -1.21 6.99
C VAL A 114 -10.13 -2.28 7.41
N CYS A 115 -10.02 -3.50 6.87
CA CYS A 115 -10.81 -4.65 7.29
C CYS A 115 -10.62 -4.94 8.79
N MET A 116 -9.37 -4.97 9.27
CA MET A 116 -9.04 -5.18 10.69
C MET A 116 -9.77 -4.20 11.63
N ARG A 117 -9.92 -2.94 11.20
CA ARG A 117 -10.55 -1.89 12.00
C ARG A 117 -12.08 -1.96 12.03
N ARG A 118 -12.69 -2.64 11.07
CA ARG A 118 -14.15 -2.67 10.88
C ARG A 118 -14.77 -4.03 11.18
N ALA A 119 -13.99 -5.09 11.07
CA ALA A 119 -14.46 -6.45 11.29
C ALA A 119 -14.83 -6.67 12.76
N ASN A 120 -15.97 -7.33 12.99
CA ASN A 120 -16.30 -7.91 14.28
C ASN A 120 -15.50 -9.19 14.55
N ASP A 121 -15.75 -9.86 15.67
CA ASP A 121 -15.00 -11.05 16.09
C ASP A 121 -15.16 -12.23 15.12
N GLU A 122 -16.38 -12.49 14.63
CA GLU A 122 -16.63 -13.58 13.67
C GLU A 122 -15.93 -13.32 12.33
N GLN A 123 -15.99 -12.09 11.83
CA GLN A 123 -15.31 -11.68 10.61
C GLN A 123 -13.78 -11.70 10.77
N ASN A 124 -13.27 -11.37 11.95
CA ASN A 124 -11.85 -11.48 12.25
C ASN A 124 -11.37 -12.94 12.26
N ALA A 125 -12.20 -13.87 12.72
CA ALA A 125 -11.92 -15.31 12.67
C ALA A 125 -11.79 -15.81 11.21
N VAL A 126 -12.70 -15.40 10.32
CA VAL A 126 -12.62 -15.73 8.88
C VAL A 126 -11.28 -15.26 8.29
N LYS A 127 -10.86 -14.04 8.63
CA LYS A 127 -9.58 -13.51 8.16
C LYS A 127 -8.39 -14.30 8.72
N LEU A 128 -8.38 -14.65 10.01
CA LEU A 128 -7.29 -15.43 10.60
C LEU A 128 -7.15 -16.82 9.96
N GLU A 129 -8.27 -17.42 9.58
CA GLU A 129 -8.33 -18.72 8.90
C GLU A 129 -7.83 -18.63 7.44
N CYS A 130 -8.22 -17.58 6.73
CA CYS A 130 -8.13 -17.51 5.26
C CYS A 130 -6.97 -16.65 4.73
N TYR A 131 -6.47 -15.68 5.49
CA TYR A 131 -5.47 -14.73 4.99
C TYR A 131 -4.06 -15.34 4.97
N GLY A 132 -3.26 -15.04 3.94
CA GLY A 132 -1.93 -15.65 3.75
C GLY A 132 -1.97 -17.12 3.31
N LYS A 133 -3.07 -17.55 2.68
CA LYS A 133 -3.32 -18.92 2.24
C LYS A 133 -3.40 -18.97 0.72
N THR A 134 -2.91 -20.04 0.10
CA THR A 134 -2.77 -20.14 -1.35
C THR A 134 -4.03 -20.67 -2.03
N GLU A 135 -4.95 -21.25 -1.26
CA GLU A 135 -6.19 -21.84 -1.74
C GLU A 135 -7.18 -20.77 -2.23
N THR A 136 -7.81 -21.03 -3.38
CA THR A 136 -8.66 -20.05 -4.09
C THR A 136 -9.98 -19.77 -3.37
N ASP A 137 -10.50 -20.74 -2.63
CA ASP A 137 -11.69 -20.59 -1.79
C ASP A 137 -11.44 -19.63 -0.63
N LYS A 138 -10.26 -19.69 -0.01
CA LYS A 138 -9.84 -18.78 1.07
C LYS A 138 -9.65 -17.36 0.55
N PHE A 139 -9.04 -17.20 -0.61
CA PHE A 139 -9.00 -15.90 -1.30
C PHE A 139 -10.41 -15.35 -1.54
N ALA A 140 -11.33 -16.17 -2.06
CA ALA A 140 -12.71 -15.75 -2.31
C ALA A 140 -13.44 -15.33 -1.02
N ARG A 141 -13.24 -16.05 0.09
CA ARG A 141 -13.81 -15.70 1.41
C ARG A 141 -13.30 -14.35 1.92
N VAL A 142 -12.00 -14.07 1.81
CA VAL A 142 -11.43 -12.76 2.19
C VAL A 142 -11.97 -11.65 1.30
N LYS A 143 -12.02 -11.89 -0.02
CA LYS A 143 -12.55 -10.91 -0.98
C LYS A 143 -14.03 -10.61 -0.72
N GLU A 144 -14.84 -11.61 -0.38
CA GLU A 144 -16.25 -11.42 -0.02
C GLU A 144 -16.43 -10.70 1.31
N LEU A 145 -15.56 -10.98 2.29
CA LEU A 145 -15.51 -10.23 3.54
C LEU A 145 -15.24 -8.74 3.27
N TYR A 146 -14.32 -8.42 2.36
CA TYR A 146 -14.05 -7.03 1.98
C TYR A 146 -15.27 -6.34 1.37
N LYS A 147 -16.05 -7.04 0.54
CA LYS A 147 -17.29 -6.50 -0.02
C LYS A 147 -18.34 -6.26 1.06
N THR A 148 -18.54 -7.25 1.94
CA THR A 148 -19.50 -7.17 3.06
C THR A 148 -19.22 -5.97 3.97
N LEU A 149 -17.95 -5.65 4.20
CA LEU A 149 -17.52 -4.50 4.99
C LEU A 149 -17.54 -3.15 4.24
N GLY A 150 -17.99 -3.13 2.98
CA GLY A 150 -18.10 -1.92 2.17
C GLY A 150 -16.74 -1.29 1.82
N LEU A 151 -15.67 -2.08 1.73
CA LEU A 151 -14.33 -1.57 1.40
C LEU A 151 -14.24 -0.96 -0.01
N PRO A 152 -14.92 -1.49 -1.04
CA PRO A 152 -15.00 -0.81 -2.33
C PRO A 152 -15.56 0.61 -2.24
N ASN A 153 -16.67 0.80 -1.51
CA ASN A 153 -17.25 2.13 -1.31
C ASN A 153 -16.31 3.04 -0.50
N THR A 154 -15.56 2.47 0.45
CA THR A 154 -14.56 3.20 1.23
C THR A 154 -13.40 3.68 0.36
N TYR A 155 -12.95 2.85 -0.58
CA TYR A 155 -11.96 3.25 -1.57
C TYR A 155 -12.49 4.37 -2.47
N THR A 156 -13.73 4.27 -2.97
CA THR A 156 -14.36 5.33 -3.78
C THR A 156 -14.45 6.66 -3.04
N PHE A 157 -14.79 6.65 -1.74
CA PHE A 157 -14.77 7.86 -0.93
C PHE A 157 -13.35 8.40 -0.75
N PHE A 158 -12.38 7.52 -0.46
CA PHE A 158 -10.97 7.90 -0.33
C PHE A 158 -10.42 8.53 -1.61
N SER A 159 -10.74 7.97 -2.79
CA SER A 159 -10.24 8.46 -4.08
C SER A 159 -10.90 9.75 -4.56
N THR A 160 -12.06 10.11 -4.02
CA THR A 160 -12.76 11.36 -4.36
C THR A 160 -12.43 12.51 -3.40
N THR A 161 -11.98 12.20 -2.18
CA THR A 161 -11.59 13.20 -1.16
C THR A 161 -10.20 13.82 -1.42
N ILE A 162 -9.39 13.23 -2.31
CA ILE A 162 -8.02 13.70 -2.64
C ILE A 162 -8.01 14.67 -3.84
N ASN A 163 -9.18 15.01 -4.41
CA ASN A 163 -9.35 16.12 -5.37
C ASN A 163 -9.80 17.40 -4.66
#